data_AF-A0A948W668-F1
#
_entry.id   AF-A0A948W668-F1
#
_cell.length_a   1.000
_cell.length_b   1.000
_cell.length_c   1.000
_cell.angle_alpha   90.00
_cell.angle_beta   90.00
_cell.angle_gamma   90.00
#
_symmetry.space_group_name_H-M   'P 1'
#
loop_
_entity.id
_entity.type
_entity.pdbx_description
1 polymer ?
#
loop_
_entity_poly.entity_id
_entity_poly.type
_entity_poly.pdbx_seq_one_letter_code
_entity_poly.pdbx_strand_id
1 'polypeptide(L)'
;MRFWTVSAFLIFLLVLGSTATPSIATIYVINPEGTGDYPTIQDAIDVAGNGDVIELTDGTFTGDGNRDINFLGLDLTVRSQSGDPHACIINSEGTSEDWHRAFFFSNGESSDSRIENLTVTGGYVSGID
;
A
#
# COMPACT_ATOMS: atom_id res chain seq x y z
N MET A 1 10.69 18.25 69.48
CA MET A 1 11.34 18.81 68.27
C MET A 1 11.29 17.73 67.18
N ARG A 2 10.88 18.15 65.98
CA ARG A 2 10.49 17.38 64.79
C ARG A 2 11.65 16.50 64.30
N PHE A 3 11.40 15.40 63.57
CA PHE A 3 12.09 14.94 62.34
C PHE A 3 11.37 13.66 61.88
N TRP A 4 10.33 13.77 61.07
CA TRP A 4 10.30 13.72 59.59
C TRP A 4 9.83 12.35 59.08
N THR A 5 8.90 12.41 58.15
CA THR A 5 8.08 11.35 57.57
C THR A 5 8.87 10.45 56.62
N VAL A 6 8.57 9.15 56.65
CA VAL A 6 9.10 8.17 55.69
C VAL A 6 8.51 8.48 54.31
N SER A 7 9.35 8.94 53.38
CA SER A 7 8.92 9.25 52.01
C SER A 7 8.97 7.97 51.18
N ALA A 8 7.80 7.42 50.87
CA ALA A 8 7.66 6.28 49.96
C ALA A 8 8.00 6.72 48.52
N PHE A 9 9.05 6.16 47.94
CA PHE A 9 9.34 6.28 46.51
C PHE A 9 8.53 5.22 45.76
N LEU A 10 7.41 5.63 45.16
CA LEU A 10 6.69 4.86 44.16
C LEU A 10 7.40 5.04 42.81
N ILE A 11 8.14 4.02 42.37
CA ILE A 11 8.64 3.95 40.99
C ILE A 11 7.45 3.53 40.12
N PHE A 12 6.90 4.47 39.36
CA PHE A 12 5.94 4.17 38.30
C PHE A 12 6.74 3.76 37.07
N LEU A 13 6.93 2.45 36.88
CA LEU A 13 7.54 1.92 35.66
C LEU A 13 6.50 2.06 34.54
N LEU A 14 6.62 3.10 33.72
CA LEU A 14 5.84 3.28 32.50
C LEU A 14 6.29 2.20 31.50
N VAL A 15 5.63 1.05 31.52
CA VAL A 15 5.74 0.09 30.43
C VAL A 15 5.01 0.73 29.25
N LEU A 16 5.77 1.39 28.37
CA LEU A 16 5.33 1.75 27.02
C LEU A 16 5.18 0.45 26.22
N GLY A 17 4.21 -0.37 26.61
CA GLY A 17 3.78 -1.50 25.81
C GLY A 17 2.98 -0.92 24.66
N SER A 18 3.66 -0.66 23.53
CA SER A 18 2.99 -0.50 22.25
C SER A 18 2.34 -1.84 21.94
N THR A 19 1.10 -2.01 22.38
CA THR A 19 0.27 -3.12 21.90
C THR A 19 0.07 -2.84 20.42
N ALA A 20 0.83 -3.53 19.57
CA ALA A 20 0.46 -3.67 18.18
C ALA A 20 -0.93 -4.32 18.21
N THR A 21 -1.97 -3.50 18.01
CA THR A 21 -3.30 -4.01 17.74
C THR A 21 -3.13 -4.96 16.57
N PRO A 22 -3.58 -6.23 16.65
CA PRO A 22 -3.66 -7.04 15.46
C PRO A 22 -4.58 -6.29 14.50
N SER A 23 -3.99 -5.64 13.50
CA SER A 23 -4.76 -5.06 12.41
C SER A 23 -5.32 -6.26 11.66
N ILE A 24 -6.63 -6.39 11.64
CA ILE A 24 -7.24 -7.27 10.65
C ILE A 24 -6.92 -6.62 9.33
N ALA A 25 -6.19 -7.34 8.46
CA ALA A 25 -5.96 -6.92 7.09
C ALA A 25 -7.29 -6.52 6.46
N THR A 26 -7.45 -5.24 6.11
CA THR A 26 -8.62 -4.74 5.42
C THR A 26 -8.48 -5.04 3.94
N ILE A 27 -9.59 -5.40 3.30
CA ILE A 27 -9.64 -5.62 1.85
C ILE A 27 -10.39 -4.46 1.23
N TYR A 28 -9.76 -3.81 0.26
CA TYR A 28 -10.36 -2.77 -0.57
C TYR A 28 -10.52 -3.28 -2.00
N VAL A 29 -11.73 -3.20 -2.55
CA VAL A 29 -12.03 -3.69 -3.90
C VAL A 29 -12.09 -2.51 -4.87
N ILE A 30 -11.19 -2.52 -5.86
CA ILE A 30 -11.07 -1.46 -6.86
C ILE A 30 -11.44 -2.03 -8.22
N ASN A 31 -12.26 -1.27 -8.96
CA ASN A 31 -12.64 -1.60 -10.33
C ASN A 31 -12.14 -0.52 -11.30
N PRO A 32 -11.87 -0.86 -12.57
CA PRO A 32 -11.28 0.07 -13.53
C PRO A 32 -12.20 1.25 -13.90
N GLU A 33 -13.50 1.12 -13.65
CA GLU A 33 -14.50 2.18 -13.87
C GLU A 33 -14.48 3.24 -12.73
N GLY A 34 -13.66 3.04 -11.70
CA GLY A 34 -13.54 3.96 -10.56
C GLY A 34 -14.76 4.00 -9.63
N THR A 35 -15.54 2.92 -9.60
CA THR A 35 -16.75 2.77 -8.78
C THR A 35 -16.60 1.76 -7.64
N GLY A 36 -15.36 1.31 -7.38
CA GLY A 36 -15.03 0.46 -6.25
C GLY A 36 -15.06 1.22 -4.92
N ASP A 37 -14.43 0.64 -3.90
CA ASP A 37 -14.29 1.30 -2.59
C ASP A 37 -13.54 2.64 -2.71
N TYR A 38 -12.57 2.69 -3.63
CA TYR A 38 -11.88 3.92 -4.03
C TYR A 38 -11.84 4.05 -5.58
N PRO A 39 -11.71 5.28 -6.11
CA PRO A 39 -11.70 5.51 -7.54
C PRO A 39 -10.47 4.93 -8.25
N THR A 40 -9.32 4.88 -7.56
CA THR A 40 -8.06 4.40 -8.14
C THR A 40 -7.29 3.52 -7.16
N ILE A 41 -6.26 2.84 -7.67
CA ILE A 41 -5.37 2.00 -6.88
C ILE A 41 -4.58 2.85 -5.87
N GLN A 42 -4.06 4.01 -6.30
CA GLN A 42 -3.32 4.91 -5.43
C GLN A 42 -4.22 5.48 -4.32
N ASP A 43 -5.45 5.88 -4.62
CA ASP A 43 -6.39 6.38 -3.59
C ASP A 43 -6.64 5.33 -2.49
N ALA A 44 -6.66 4.05 -2.86
CA ALA A 44 -6.82 2.96 -1.91
C ALA A 44 -5.55 2.76 -1.06
N ILE A 45 -4.36 2.87 -1.65
CA ILE A 45 -3.09 2.80 -0.92
C ILE A 45 -2.92 3.98 0.05
N ASP A 46 -3.35 5.17 -0.34
CA ASP A 46 -3.23 6.39 0.46
C ASP A 46 -3.97 6.31 1.81
N VAL A 47 -4.96 5.43 1.92
CA VAL A 47 -5.72 5.18 3.16
C VAL A 47 -5.37 3.87 3.85
N ALA A 48 -4.62 2.99 3.18
CA ALA A 48 -4.33 1.64 3.65
C ALA A 48 -3.28 1.63 4.77
N GLY A 49 -3.28 0.55 5.54
CA GLY A 49 -2.26 0.22 6.53
C GLY A 49 -1.41 -0.99 6.11
N ASN A 50 -0.35 -1.24 6.89
CA ASN A 50 0.45 -2.45 6.74
C ASN A 50 -0.42 -3.70 6.94
N GLY A 51 -0.27 -4.67 6.04
CA GLY A 51 -1.00 -5.93 5.99
C GLY A 51 -2.28 -5.89 5.17
N ASP A 52 -2.75 -4.72 4.74
CA ASP A 52 -3.97 -4.60 3.95
C ASP A 52 -3.81 -5.19 2.54
N VAL A 53 -4.95 -5.44 1.88
CA VAL A 53 -5.02 -6.01 0.54
C VAL A 53 -5.88 -5.13 -0.35
N ILE A 54 -5.32 -4.73 -1.48
CA ILE A 54 -6.04 -4.08 -2.57
C ILE A 54 -6.40 -5.17 -3.60
N GLU A 55 -7.67 -5.51 -3.70
CA GLU A 55 -8.19 -6.44 -4.68
C GLU A 55 -8.69 -5.71 -5.92
N LEU A 56 -8.16 -6.07 -7.08
CA LEU A 56 -8.50 -5.48 -8.35
C LEU A 56 -9.48 -6.40 -9.09
N THR A 57 -10.64 -5.88 -9.48
CA THR A 57 -11.56 -6.63 -10.34
C THR A 57 -10.93 -6.87 -11.72
N ASP A 58 -11.52 -7.79 -12.49
CA ASP A 58 -11.12 -7.99 -13.88
C ASP A 58 -11.32 -6.69 -14.70
N GLY A 59 -10.37 -6.41 -15.59
CA GLY A 59 -10.36 -5.28 -16.49
C GLY A 59 -8.97 -4.69 -16.70
N THR A 60 -8.93 -3.53 -17.35
CA THR A 60 -7.69 -2.79 -17.62
C THR A 60 -7.71 -1.48 -16.85
N PHE A 61 -6.77 -1.31 -15.94
CA PHE A 61 -6.57 -0.10 -15.16
C PHE A 61 -5.58 0.80 -15.90
N THR A 62 -6.02 2.02 -16.22
CA THR A 62 -5.28 3.06 -16.94
C THR A 62 -5.49 4.42 -16.27
N GLY A 63 -4.74 5.43 -16.72
CA GLY A 63 -4.89 6.78 -16.20
C GLY A 63 -4.18 7.03 -14.86
N ASP A 64 -4.25 8.29 -14.43
CA ASP A 64 -3.67 8.75 -13.17
C ASP A 64 -4.26 7.99 -11.97
N GLY A 65 -3.41 7.66 -11.00
CA GLY A 65 -3.79 6.85 -9.82
C GLY A 65 -3.83 5.34 -10.08
N ASN A 66 -3.80 4.91 -11.34
CA ASN A 66 -3.71 3.50 -11.74
C ASN A 66 -2.37 3.16 -12.44
N ARG A 67 -1.49 4.15 -12.56
CA ARG A 67 -0.09 4.04 -12.98
C ARG A 67 0.77 4.84 -12.03
N ASP A 68 2.08 4.65 -12.13
CA ASP A 68 3.06 5.28 -11.24
C ASP A 68 2.75 5.04 -9.74
N ILE A 69 2.20 3.86 -9.44
CA ILE A 69 1.63 3.53 -8.13
C ILE A 69 2.76 3.39 -7.12
N ASN A 70 2.70 4.17 -6.05
CA ASN A 70 3.68 4.18 -4.98
C ASN A 70 3.10 3.49 -3.74
N PHE A 71 3.83 2.51 -3.20
CA PHE A 71 3.44 1.79 -1.99
C PHE A 71 3.66 2.59 -0.69
N LEU A 72 4.31 3.76 -0.76
CA LEU A 72 4.48 4.70 0.36
C LEU A 72 5.20 4.10 1.58
N GLY A 73 6.01 3.05 1.39
CA GLY A 73 6.69 2.34 2.47
C GLY A 73 5.78 1.35 3.21
N LEU A 74 4.61 1.03 2.67
CA LEU A 74 3.66 0.08 3.24
C LEU A 74 3.93 -1.35 2.77
N ASP A 75 3.92 -2.28 3.72
CA ASP A 75 3.89 -3.71 3.51
C ASP A 75 2.45 -4.16 3.28
N LEU A 76 1.94 -3.97 2.05
CA LEU A 76 0.58 -4.38 1.64
C LEU A 76 0.61 -5.22 0.36
N THR A 77 -0.51 -5.84 0.02
CA THR A 77 -0.65 -6.64 -1.21
C THR A 77 -1.61 -5.99 -2.20
N VAL A 78 -1.20 -5.82 -3.46
CA VAL A 78 -2.10 -5.51 -4.58
C VAL A 78 -2.27 -6.77 -5.43
N ARG A 79 -3.51 -7.24 -5.64
CA ARG A 79 -3.74 -8.51 -6.35
C ARG A 79 -4.99 -8.53 -7.21
N SER A 80 -5.02 -9.40 -8.22
CA SER A 80 -6.25 -9.73 -8.93
C SER A 80 -7.23 -10.44 -7.99
N GLN A 81 -8.49 -10.00 -7.99
CA GLN A 81 -9.58 -10.62 -7.25
C GLN A 81 -9.95 -12.00 -7.82
N SER A 82 -9.90 -12.18 -9.14
CA SER A 82 -10.20 -13.46 -9.79
C SER A 82 -9.03 -14.45 -9.70
N GLY A 83 -7.82 -13.95 -9.45
CA GLY A 83 -6.58 -14.73 -9.48
C GLY A 83 -6.07 -15.03 -10.90
N ASP A 84 -6.78 -14.58 -11.94
CA ASP A 84 -6.32 -14.70 -13.33
C ASP A 84 -5.49 -13.46 -13.73
N PRO A 85 -4.17 -13.58 -13.94
CA PRO A 85 -3.34 -12.46 -14.35
C PRO A 85 -3.69 -11.92 -15.74
N HIS A 86 -4.33 -12.70 -16.62
CA HIS A 86 -4.71 -12.23 -17.94
C HIS A 86 -5.99 -11.37 -17.92
N ALA A 87 -6.78 -11.48 -16.84
CA ALA A 87 -8.02 -10.73 -16.68
C ALA A 87 -7.82 -9.40 -15.92
N CYS A 88 -6.69 -9.21 -15.22
CA CYS A 88 -6.39 -8.01 -14.46
C CYS A 88 -5.10 -7.33 -14.97
N ILE A 89 -5.26 -6.23 -15.71
CA ILE A 89 -4.19 -5.58 -16.45
C ILE A 89 -3.94 -4.17 -15.90
N ILE A 90 -2.70 -3.90 -15.51
CA ILE A 90 -2.20 -2.55 -15.25
C ILE A 90 -1.49 -2.07 -16.52
N ASN A 91 -2.03 -1.04 -17.18
CA ASN A 91 -1.43 -0.44 -18.36
C ASN A 91 -0.96 0.97 -18.05
N SER A 92 0.37 1.15 -18.03
CA SER A 92 1.00 2.43 -17.66
C SER A 92 0.90 3.52 -18.73
N GLU A 93 0.52 3.19 -19.97
CA GLU A 93 0.37 4.17 -21.06
C GLU A 93 1.61 5.04 -21.34
N GLY A 94 2.79 4.56 -20.95
CA GLY A 94 4.06 5.23 -21.17
C GLY A 94 4.44 5.32 -22.65
N THR A 95 4.97 6.47 -23.04
CA THR A 95 5.45 6.77 -24.40
C THR A 95 6.80 7.47 -24.34
N SER A 96 7.42 7.77 -25.49
CA SER A 96 8.66 8.56 -25.53
C SER A 96 8.51 10.00 -25.04
N GLU A 97 7.29 10.55 -25.08
CA GLU A 97 6.98 11.93 -24.70
C GLU A 97 6.49 12.04 -23.25
N ASP A 98 5.93 10.96 -22.70
CA ASP A 98 5.37 10.89 -21.35
C ASP A 98 5.74 9.55 -20.70
N TRP A 99 6.68 9.57 -19.76
CA TRP A 99 7.28 8.35 -19.20
C TRP A 99 6.49 7.89 -17.99
N HIS A 100 6.13 6.61 -18.01
CA HIS A 100 5.37 6.00 -16.93
C HIS A 100 5.87 4.60 -16.61
N ARG A 101 5.75 4.25 -15.32
CA ARG A 101 5.92 2.89 -14.79
C ARG A 101 4.59 2.44 -14.18
N ALA A 102 4.49 1.17 -13.85
CA ALA A 102 3.31 0.67 -13.15
C ALA A 102 3.41 0.88 -11.64
N PHE A 103 4.54 0.47 -11.05
CA PHE A 103 4.73 0.43 -9.60
C PHE A 103 6.10 0.98 -9.18
N PHE A 104 6.15 1.59 -8.01
CA PHE A 104 7.34 2.07 -7.31
C PHE A 104 7.42 1.48 -5.90
N PHE A 105 8.58 0.88 -5.60
CA PHE A 105 8.99 0.42 -4.27
C PHE A 105 10.29 1.16 -3.93
N SER A 106 10.18 2.33 -3.30
CA SER A 106 11.31 3.25 -3.09
C SER A 106 11.33 3.96 -1.74
N ASN A 107 10.42 3.62 -0.83
CA ASN A 107 10.20 4.32 0.44
C ASN A 107 10.48 3.45 1.67
N GLY A 108 11.16 2.31 1.48
CA GLY A 108 11.56 1.42 2.57
C GLY A 108 10.60 0.24 2.79
N GLU A 109 9.78 -0.07 1.78
CA GLU A 109 8.99 -1.28 1.67
C GLU A 109 9.87 -2.52 1.91
N SER A 110 9.34 -3.50 2.66
CA SER A 110 10.03 -4.77 2.88
C SER A 110 9.68 -5.77 1.76
N SER A 111 10.11 -7.02 1.93
CA SER A 111 9.69 -8.13 1.05
C SER A 111 8.21 -8.49 1.18
N ASP A 112 7.50 -7.92 2.17
CA ASP A 112 6.07 -8.17 2.39
C ASP A 112 5.17 -7.26 1.54
N SER A 113 5.71 -6.22 0.90
CA SER A 113 5.02 -5.47 -0.15
C SER A 113 4.95 -6.32 -1.44
N ARG A 114 3.73 -6.64 -1.88
CA ARG A 114 3.52 -7.66 -2.92
C ARG A 114 2.58 -7.17 -4.02
N ILE A 115 2.87 -7.60 -5.24
CA ILE A 115 1.94 -7.59 -6.37
C ILE A 115 1.69 -9.03 -6.79
N GLU A 116 0.43 -9.42 -7.00
CA GLU A 116 0.07 -10.82 -7.25
C GLU A 116 -0.96 -10.98 -8.37
N ASN A 117 -0.71 -11.93 -9.28
CA ASN A 117 -1.64 -12.31 -10.35
C ASN A 117 -2.11 -11.11 -11.19
N LEU A 118 -1.18 -10.23 -11.59
CA LEU A 118 -1.44 -9.08 -12.45
C LEU A 118 -0.65 -9.21 -13.76
N THR A 119 -1.21 -8.71 -14.85
CA THR A 119 -0.42 -8.37 -16.05
C THR A 119 -0.04 -6.90 -15.99
N VAL A 120 1.25 -6.58 -16.21
CA VAL A 120 1.76 -5.21 -16.28
C VAL A 120 2.25 -4.92 -17.70
N THR A 121 1.80 -3.83 -18.29
CA THR A 121 2.14 -3.43 -19.66
C THR A 121 2.28 -1.92 -19.81
N GLY A 122 2.74 -1.47 -20.99
CA GLY A 122 2.77 -0.06 -21.35
C GLY A 122 3.80 0.77 -20.60
N GLY A 123 4.76 0.16 -19.90
CA GLY A 123 5.85 0.90 -19.26
C GLY A 123 6.84 1.47 -20.30
N TYR A 124 7.17 2.75 -20.17
CA TYR A 124 8.23 3.40 -20.96
C TYR A 124 9.01 4.37 -20.08
N VAL A 125 10.33 4.19 -20.03
CA VAL A 125 11.27 5.13 -19.38
C VAL A 125 12.47 5.36 -20.27
N SER A 126 13.00 6.58 -20.27
CA SER A 126 14.26 6.87 -20.94
C SER A 126 15.41 6.22 -20.17
N GLY A 127 16.29 5.51 -20.89
CA GLY A 127 17.42 4.74 -20.33
C GLY A 127 18.58 5.59 -19.80
N ILE A 128 18.30 6.73 -19.19
CA ILE A 128 19.26 7.62 -18.54
C ILE A 128 18.93 7.68 -17.04
N ASP A 129 19.09 6.54 -16.38
CA ASP A 129 19.17 6.44 -14.91
C ASP A 129 20.64 6.54 -14.47
#